data_AF-A0A519P2Z0-F1
#
_entry.id   AF-A0A519P2Z0-F1
#
_cell.length_a   1.000
_cell.length_b   1.000
_cell.length_c   1.000
_cell.angle_alpha   90.00
_cell.angle_beta   90.00
_cell.angle_gamma   90.00
#
_symmetry.space_group_name_H-M   'P 1'
#
loop_
_entity.id
_entity.type
_entity.pdbx_description
1 polymer ?
#
loop_
_entity_poly.entity_id
_entity_poly.type
_entity_poly.pdbx_seq_one_letter_code
_entity_poly.pdbx_strand_id
1 'polypeptide(L)'
;AWPMWGAPAKQAQRWLTTTKPPAGSGADIPEFRATEDAVRKGKLQPKSVWQMHGAGAVGGQTLVGIPMVRRLLESLGPSGAVWPFGTGWRALDTADVEPLSAVVVEVWPSMFDAKPEPGEYKDQAQVRVTAEAIAKMDEAGDLAKAFGPPKGADEALIAKVEQEEGWILGA
;
A
#
# COMPACT_ATOMS: atom_id res chain seq x y z
N ALA A 1 3.40 -5.99 23.09
CA ALA A 1 3.10 -4.80 22.29
C ALA A 1 3.20 -5.10 20.79
N TRP A 2 4.18 -5.89 20.34
CA TRP A 2 4.27 -6.30 18.94
C TRP A 2 2.93 -6.86 18.39
N PRO A 3 2.54 -6.53 17.15
CA PRO A 3 3.28 -5.72 16.18
C PRO A 3 3.11 -4.21 16.33
N MET A 4 2.07 -3.71 16.99
CA MET A 4 1.72 -2.28 16.98
C MET A 4 2.53 -1.43 17.96
N TRP A 5 2.89 -0.21 17.53
CA TRP A 5 3.51 0.81 18.39
C TRP A 5 3.18 2.22 17.93
N GLY A 6 3.54 3.21 18.73
CA GLY A 6 3.27 4.61 18.45
C GLY A 6 2.03 5.05 19.18
N ALA A 7 2.22 5.71 20.31
CA ALA A 7 1.16 6.37 21.06
C ALA A 7 1.71 7.63 21.75
N PRO A 8 0.87 8.65 21.97
CA PRO A 8 1.20 9.71 22.91
C PRO A 8 1.55 9.12 24.28
N ALA A 9 2.51 9.71 25.01
CA ALA A 9 2.99 9.16 26.28
C ALA A 9 1.87 8.91 27.31
N LYS A 10 0.85 9.77 27.35
CA LYS A 10 -0.31 9.65 28.24
C LYS A 10 -1.29 8.53 27.85
N GLN A 11 -1.17 8.00 26.64
CA GLN A 11 -2.02 6.93 26.09
C GLN A 11 -1.23 5.63 25.88
N ALA A 12 0.02 5.57 26.32
CA ALA A 12 0.82 4.36 26.25
C ALA A 12 0.19 3.28 27.15
N GLN A 13 0.13 2.06 26.64
CA GLN A 13 -0.46 0.91 27.31
C GLN A 13 0.45 -0.32 27.17
N ARG A 14 0.13 -1.39 27.90
CA ARG A 14 0.85 -2.68 27.83
C ARG A 14 1.01 -3.20 26.39
N TRP A 15 0.01 -2.95 25.55
CA TRP A 15 -0.07 -3.49 24.19
C TRP A 15 0.22 -2.46 23.10
N LEU A 16 0.32 -1.17 23.44
CA LEU A 16 0.65 -0.09 22.50
C LEU A 16 1.65 0.86 23.17
N THR A 17 2.92 0.70 22.83
CA THR A 17 4.03 1.50 23.38
C THR A 17 4.21 2.81 22.62
N THR A 18 4.87 3.79 23.23
CA THR A 18 5.17 5.08 22.57
C THR A 18 6.13 4.92 21.39
N THR A 19 7.10 4.03 21.52
CA THR A 19 8.13 3.72 20.53
C THR A 19 8.09 2.24 20.17
N LYS A 20 8.77 1.90 19.07
CA LYS A 20 8.89 0.53 18.58
C LYS A 20 9.49 -0.40 19.66
N PRO A 21 8.83 -1.52 19.98
CA PRO A 21 9.41 -2.54 20.86
C PRO A 21 10.71 -3.12 20.28
N PRO A 22 11.63 -3.63 21.12
CA PRO A 22 12.81 -4.34 20.67
C PRO A 22 12.49 -5.55 19.75
N ALA A 23 13.45 -5.98 18.94
CA ALA A 23 13.30 -7.22 18.18
C ALA A 23 13.04 -8.42 19.11
N GLY A 24 12.18 -9.36 18.71
CA GLY A 24 11.82 -10.53 19.52
C GLY A 24 10.78 -10.26 20.63
N SER A 25 10.16 -9.09 20.66
CA SER A 25 9.17 -8.70 21.69
C SER A 25 7.76 -9.32 21.53
N GLY A 26 7.55 -10.24 20.59
CA GLY A 26 6.23 -10.85 20.38
C GLY A 26 6.15 -11.82 19.22
N ALA A 27 4.95 -11.93 18.63
CA ALA A 27 4.60 -12.89 17.59
C ALA A 27 5.51 -12.81 16.34
N ASP A 28 5.58 -13.92 15.60
CA ASP A 28 6.30 -14.05 14.33
C ASP A 28 5.59 -13.30 13.20
N ILE A 29 5.55 -11.97 13.33
CA ILE A 29 4.97 -11.04 12.36
C ILE A 29 6.11 -10.12 11.92
N PRO A 30 6.45 -10.06 10.62
CA PRO A 30 7.45 -9.13 10.11
C PRO A 30 7.08 -7.66 10.35
N GLU A 31 8.09 -6.80 10.50
CA GLU A 31 7.85 -5.35 10.62
C GLU A 31 7.30 -4.75 9.33
N PHE A 32 7.72 -5.30 8.19
CA PHE A 32 7.42 -4.82 6.86
C PHE A 32 6.82 -5.96 6.06
N ARG A 33 5.82 -5.62 5.25
CA ARG A 33 5.29 -6.52 4.23
C ARG A 33 6.30 -6.65 3.11
N ALA A 34 6.14 -7.67 2.29
CA ALA A 34 7.00 -7.89 1.14
C ALA A 34 7.02 -6.67 0.19
N THR A 35 5.91 -5.95 0.08
CA THR A 35 5.83 -4.75 -0.77
C THR A 35 6.64 -3.57 -0.26
N GLU A 36 6.70 -3.35 1.07
CA GLU A 36 7.58 -2.31 1.62
C GLU A 36 9.06 -2.64 1.38
N ASP A 37 9.43 -3.91 1.48
CA ASP A 37 10.81 -4.32 1.22
C ASP A 37 11.18 -4.19 -0.27
N ALA A 38 10.24 -4.42 -1.19
CA ALA A 38 10.45 -4.23 -2.63
C ALA A 38 10.72 -2.77 -3.02
N VAL A 39 10.02 -1.82 -2.41
CA VAL A 39 10.16 -0.38 -2.71
C VAL A 39 11.29 0.30 -1.94
N ARG A 40 11.87 -0.38 -0.94
CA ARG A 40 12.93 0.17 -0.11
C ARG A 40 14.25 0.28 -0.89
N LYS A 41 14.55 1.47 -1.41
CA LYS A 41 15.73 1.73 -2.23
C LYS A 41 16.40 3.05 -1.84
N GLY A 42 17.67 2.99 -1.42
CA GLY A 42 18.46 4.17 -1.05
C GLY A 42 17.77 5.03 0.02
N LYS A 43 17.41 6.27 -0.33
CA LYS A 43 16.73 7.21 0.57
C LYS A 43 15.22 6.97 0.72
N LEU A 44 14.61 6.15 -0.14
CA LEU A 44 13.21 5.78 -0.05
C LEU A 44 13.05 4.67 0.99
N GLN A 45 12.46 5.03 2.13
CA GLN A 45 12.27 4.15 3.27
C GLN A 45 10.78 4.19 3.65
N PRO A 46 9.97 3.22 3.20
CA PRO A 46 8.57 3.16 3.61
C PRO A 46 8.47 2.97 5.12
N LYS A 47 7.33 3.38 5.66
CA LYS A 47 7.04 3.26 7.09
C LYS A 47 6.27 1.99 7.33
N SER A 48 6.54 1.33 8.44
CA SER A 48 5.80 0.13 8.82
C SER A 48 4.33 0.46 9.04
N VAL A 49 3.46 -0.40 8.50
CA VAL A 49 2.00 -0.37 8.74
C VAL A 49 1.62 -0.63 10.20
N TRP A 50 2.58 -1.02 11.04
CA TRP A 50 2.38 -1.21 12.46
C TRP A 50 2.66 0.07 13.30
N GLN A 51 3.23 1.12 12.70
CA GLN A 51 3.41 2.41 13.36
C GLN A 51 2.09 3.20 13.38
N MET A 52 1.49 3.28 14.54
CA MET A 52 0.17 3.87 14.80
C MET A 52 0.20 5.39 15.00
N HIS A 53 1.32 5.94 15.45
CA HIS A 53 1.46 7.38 15.74
C HIS A 53 2.91 7.87 15.55
N GLY A 54 3.07 9.20 15.42
CA GLY A 54 4.36 9.86 15.26
C GLY A 54 4.66 10.25 13.81
N ALA A 55 5.87 10.77 13.57
CA ALA A 55 6.27 11.27 12.26
C ALA A 55 6.24 10.17 11.19
N GLY A 56 5.46 10.40 10.13
CA GLY A 56 5.31 9.46 9.01
C GLY A 56 4.51 8.19 9.35
N ALA A 57 3.78 8.15 10.46
CA ALA A 57 2.97 6.99 10.80
C ALA A 57 1.88 6.75 9.74
N VAL A 58 1.89 5.57 9.12
CA VAL A 58 0.88 5.14 8.14
C VAL A 58 -0.10 4.14 8.75
N GLY A 59 0.29 3.36 9.75
CA GLY A 59 -0.54 2.32 10.35
C GLY A 59 -1.86 2.83 10.94
N GLY A 60 -1.81 3.97 11.62
CA GLY A 60 -3.02 4.64 12.12
C GLY A 60 -3.98 5.04 11.01
N GLN A 61 -3.45 5.51 9.88
CA GLN A 61 -4.25 5.88 8.71
C GLN A 61 -4.81 4.63 8.02
N THR A 62 -4.04 3.55 7.94
CA THR A 62 -4.47 2.26 7.39
C THR A 62 -5.68 1.69 8.15
N LEU A 63 -5.65 1.71 9.50
CA LEU A 63 -6.76 1.20 10.31
C LEU A 63 -8.08 1.94 10.10
N VAL A 64 -8.04 3.24 9.77
CA VAL A 64 -9.24 4.02 9.47
C VAL A 64 -9.59 4.04 7.98
N GLY A 65 -8.61 3.86 7.10
CA GLY A 65 -8.76 3.88 5.64
C GLY A 65 -9.37 2.59 5.09
N ILE A 66 -8.93 1.42 5.57
CA ILE A 66 -9.46 0.11 5.11
C ILE A 66 -10.98 0.02 5.26
N PRO A 67 -11.60 0.40 6.39
CA PRO A 67 -13.07 0.43 6.50
C PRO A 67 -13.74 1.35 5.49
N MET A 68 -13.08 2.42 5.05
CA MET A 68 -13.62 3.31 4.03
C MET A 68 -13.56 2.71 2.63
N VAL A 69 -12.45 2.05 2.29
CA VAL A 69 -12.34 1.27 1.04
C VAL A 69 -13.41 0.19 1.01
N ARG A 70 -13.62 -0.53 2.13
CA ARG A 70 -14.69 -1.53 2.24
C ARG A 70 -16.07 -0.93 1.96
N ARG A 71 -16.41 0.22 2.56
CA ARG A 71 -17.69 0.91 2.31
C ARG A 71 -17.87 1.32 0.85
N LEU A 72 -16.80 1.79 0.20
CA LEU A 72 -16.81 2.10 -1.23
C LEU A 72 -17.11 0.84 -2.05
N LEU A 73 -16.39 -0.27 -1.79
CA LEU A 73 -16.61 -1.53 -2.49
C LEU A 73 -18.03 -2.07 -2.25
N GLU A 74 -18.56 -1.98 -1.03
CA GLU A 74 -19.95 -2.36 -0.73
C GLU A 74 -20.97 -1.52 -1.53
N SER A 75 -20.67 -0.24 -1.79
CA SER A 75 -21.53 0.63 -2.62
C SER A 75 -21.45 0.34 -4.12
N LEU A 76 -20.30 -0.16 -4.60
CA LEU A 76 -20.10 -0.56 -5.99
C LEU A 76 -20.61 -1.99 -6.24
N GLY A 77 -20.68 -2.82 -5.20
CA GLY A 77 -21.08 -4.23 -5.32
C GLY A 77 -20.14 -4.98 -6.28
N PRO A 78 -20.68 -5.81 -7.20
CA PRO A 78 -19.86 -6.58 -8.15
C PRO A 78 -19.03 -5.74 -9.14
N SER A 79 -19.29 -4.43 -9.29
CA SER A 79 -18.52 -3.56 -10.18
C SER A 79 -17.32 -2.91 -9.50
N GLY A 80 -17.09 -3.16 -8.21
CA GLY A 80 -15.90 -2.71 -7.49
C GLY A 80 -14.97 -3.89 -7.21
N ALA A 81 -13.68 -3.71 -7.45
CA ALA A 81 -12.65 -4.67 -7.06
C ALA A 81 -11.53 -3.98 -6.27
N VAL A 82 -10.79 -4.77 -5.50
CA VAL A 82 -9.54 -4.35 -4.87
C VAL A 82 -8.44 -5.31 -5.29
N TRP A 83 -7.41 -4.81 -5.96
CA TRP A 83 -6.27 -5.63 -6.35
C TRP A 83 -5.24 -5.70 -5.22
N PRO A 84 -4.58 -6.85 -5.00
CA PRO A 84 -4.70 -8.12 -5.74
C PRO A 84 -5.79 -9.08 -5.21
N PHE A 85 -6.54 -8.70 -4.17
CA PHE A 85 -7.47 -9.58 -3.48
C PHE A 85 -8.68 -9.98 -4.36
N GLY A 86 -8.70 -11.22 -4.83
CA GLY A 86 -9.77 -11.76 -5.68
C GLY A 86 -9.63 -11.45 -7.17
N THR A 87 -8.75 -10.52 -7.55
CA THR A 87 -8.35 -10.31 -8.95
C THR A 87 -7.13 -11.15 -9.35
N GLY A 88 -6.31 -11.51 -8.35
CA GLY A 88 -5.02 -12.17 -8.51
C GLY A 88 -3.89 -11.17 -8.72
N TRP A 89 -2.69 -11.55 -8.32
CA TRP A 89 -1.46 -10.81 -8.56
C TRP A 89 -0.85 -11.26 -9.89
N ARG A 90 -1.53 -10.85 -10.97
CA ARG A 90 -1.19 -11.12 -12.36
C ARG A 90 -1.49 -9.89 -13.21
N ALA A 91 -1.00 -9.89 -14.45
CA ALA A 91 -1.42 -8.88 -15.40
C ALA A 91 -2.95 -8.90 -15.57
N LEU A 92 -3.56 -7.71 -15.54
CA LEU A 92 -5.00 -7.53 -15.77
C LEU A 92 -5.19 -6.97 -17.18
N ASP A 93 -6.00 -7.66 -17.97
CA ASP A 93 -6.34 -7.23 -19.33
C ASP A 93 -7.70 -6.52 -19.38
N THR A 94 -8.12 -6.13 -20.59
CA THR A 94 -9.40 -5.44 -20.79
C THR A 94 -10.58 -6.24 -20.28
N ALA A 95 -10.59 -7.56 -20.45
CA ALA A 95 -11.73 -8.40 -20.03
C ALA A 95 -11.83 -8.49 -18.50
N ASP A 96 -10.71 -8.36 -17.79
CA ASP A 96 -10.68 -8.32 -16.33
C ASP A 96 -11.30 -7.04 -15.75
N VAL A 97 -11.15 -5.91 -16.45
CA VAL A 97 -11.55 -4.59 -15.94
C VAL A 97 -12.82 -4.03 -16.58
N GLU A 98 -13.20 -4.45 -17.79
CA GLU A 98 -14.42 -4.01 -18.49
C GLU A 98 -15.71 -4.19 -17.67
N PRO A 99 -15.89 -5.27 -16.88
CA PRO A 99 -17.06 -5.42 -16.01
C PRO A 99 -17.07 -4.47 -14.80
N LEU A 100 -15.94 -3.83 -14.48
CA LEU A 100 -15.75 -3.05 -13.27
C LEU A 100 -15.94 -1.55 -13.54
N SER A 101 -16.54 -0.88 -12.56
CA SER A 101 -16.57 0.59 -12.50
C SER A 101 -15.29 1.15 -11.85
N ALA A 102 -14.66 0.40 -10.95
CA ALA A 102 -13.41 0.81 -10.32
C ALA A 102 -12.58 -0.38 -9.81
N VAL A 103 -11.25 -0.27 -9.93
CA VAL A 103 -10.28 -1.12 -9.25
C VAL A 103 -9.53 -0.26 -8.24
N VAL A 104 -9.60 -0.64 -6.96
CA VAL A 104 -8.82 -0.01 -5.89
C VAL A 104 -7.45 -0.68 -5.81
N VAL A 105 -6.40 0.14 -5.82
CA VAL A 105 -4.99 -0.31 -5.72
C VAL A 105 -4.29 0.42 -4.59
N GLU A 106 -3.28 -0.22 -4.01
CA GLU A 106 -2.37 0.46 -3.11
C GLU A 106 -1.31 1.24 -3.91
N VAL A 107 -1.04 2.48 -3.50
CA VAL A 107 0.02 3.32 -4.08
C VAL A 107 0.91 3.88 -2.98
N TRP A 108 2.19 4.05 -3.28
CA TRP A 108 3.12 4.78 -2.42
C TRP A 108 3.71 5.98 -3.17
N PRO A 109 3.13 7.18 -3.02
CA PRO A 109 3.48 8.34 -3.85
C PRO A 109 4.95 8.75 -3.83
N SER A 110 5.69 8.39 -2.79
CA SER A 110 7.11 8.70 -2.68
C SER A 110 7.99 7.90 -3.66
N MET A 111 7.44 6.88 -4.33
CA MET A 111 8.11 6.20 -5.45
C MET A 111 8.28 7.09 -6.67
N PHE A 112 7.44 8.13 -6.80
CA PHE A 112 7.46 9.05 -7.91
C PHE A 112 8.17 10.35 -7.48
N ASP A 113 9.11 10.85 -8.30
CA ASP A 113 9.86 12.09 -8.04
C ASP A 113 8.96 13.32 -8.21
N ALA A 114 8.06 13.52 -7.25
CA ALA A 114 7.11 14.62 -7.26
C ALA A 114 7.75 15.93 -6.85
N LYS A 115 7.72 16.91 -7.74
CA LYS A 115 8.16 18.30 -7.48
C LYS A 115 6.94 19.21 -7.48
N PRO A 116 6.70 19.94 -6.37
CA PRO A 116 5.59 20.88 -6.32
C PRO A 116 5.78 22.02 -7.32
N GLU A 117 4.72 22.30 -8.08
CA GLU A 117 4.64 23.49 -8.92
C GLU A 117 4.34 24.75 -8.08
N PRO A 118 4.53 25.97 -8.61
CA PRO A 118 4.18 27.20 -7.90
C PRO A 118 2.73 27.19 -7.41
N GLY A 119 2.54 27.31 -6.09
CA GLY A 119 1.21 27.28 -5.45
C GLY A 119 0.73 25.89 -5.02
N GLU A 120 1.47 24.83 -5.36
CA GLU A 120 1.17 23.46 -4.96
C GLU A 120 1.86 23.11 -3.62
N TYR A 121 1.14 22.44 -2.72
CA TYR A 121 1.76 21.83 -1.54
C TYR A 121 2.23 20.41 -1.84
N LYS A 122 3.21 19.94 -1.06
CA LYS A 122 3.91 18.67 -1.33
C LYS A 122 2.98 17.49 -1.60
N ASP A 123 1.97 17.29 -0.77
CA ASP A 123 1.09 16.12 -0.89
C ASP A 123 0.19 16.21 -2.13
N GLN A 124 -0.20 17.42 -2.55
CA GLN A 124 -0.91 17.63 -3.82
C GLN A 124 -0.03 17.23 -5.01
N ALA A 125 1.24 17.64 -5.00
CA ALA A 125 2.21 17.25 -6.03
C ALA A 125 2.39 15.74 -6.08
N GLN A 126 2.45 15.08 -4.92
CA GLN A 126 2.56 13.64 -4.83
C GLN A 126 1.35 12.92 -5.43
N VAL A 127 0.13 13.37 -5.15
CA VAL A 127 -1.09 12.78 -5.73
C VAL A 127 -1.11 12.97 -7.25
N ARG A 128 -0.87 14.20 -7.71
CA ARG A 128 -0.87 14.53 -9.15
C ARG A 128 0.16 13.70 -9.91
N VAL A 129 1.42 13.71 -9.46
CA VAL A 129 2.50 13.00 -10.16
C VAL A 129 2.31 11.48 -10.12
N THR A 130 1.74 10.93 -9.05
CA THR A 130 1.37 9.51 -8.99
C THR A 130 0.32 9.18 -10.07
N ALA A 131 -0.74 10.00 -10.17
CA ALA A 131 -1.79 9.81 -11.16
C ALA A 131 -1.25 9.95 -12.61
N GLU A 132 -0.43 10.97 -12.87
CA GLU A 132 0.21 11.16 -14.17
C GLU A 132 1.14 9.99 -14.54
N ALA A 133 1.88 9.44 -13.58
CA ALA A 133 2.78 8.31 -13.83
C ALA A 133 2.00 7.04 -14.20
N ILE A 134 0.88 6.78 -13.51
CA ILE A 134 -0.01 5.65 -13.82
C ILE A 134 -0.67 5.85 -15.18
N ALA A 135 -1.17 7.05 -15.49
CA ALA A 135 -1.77 7.37 -16.79
C ALA A 135 -0.77 7.18 -17.95
N LYS A 136 0.48 7.64 -17.80
CA LYS A 136 1.53 7.43 -18.80
C LYS A 136 1.86 5.95 -18.99
N MET A 137 1.79 5.15 -17.93
CA MET A 137 1.99 3.70 -18.01
C MET A 137 0.86 3.03 -18.80
N ASP A 138 -0.37 3.52 -18.66
CA ASP A 138 -1.54 3.05 -19.42
C ASP A 138 -1.43 3.43 -20.91
N GLU A 139 -1.10 4.69 -21.20
CA GLU A 139 -0.87 5.19 -22.57
C GLU A 139 0.23 4.40 -23.30
N ALA A 140 1.25 3.94 -22.56
CA ALA A 140 2.33 3.10 -23.09
C ALA A 140 1.95 1.60 -23.23
N GLY A 141 0.80 1.18 -22.73
CA GLY A 141 0.37 -0.23 -22.71
C GLY A 141 1.11 -1.10 -21.68
N ASP A 142 1.71 -0.48 -20.67
CA ASP A 142 2.48 -1.16 -19.63
C ASP A 142 1.72 -1.33 -18.31
N LEU A 143 0.60 -0.63 -18.12
CA LEU A 143 -0.16 -0.65 -16.86
C LEU A 143 -0.68 -2.06 -16.54
N ALA A 144 -1.17 -2.78 -17.55
CA ALA A 144 -1.61 -4.17 -17.42
C ALA A 144 -0.54 -5.04 -16.75
N LYS A 145 0.75 -4.86 -17.11
CA LYS A 145 1.86 -5.65 -16.57
C LYS A 145 2.20 -5.28 -15.13
N ALA A 146 1.94 -4.03 -14.72
CA ALA A 146 2.23 -3.56 -13.36
C ALA A 146 1.35 -4.21 -12.29
N PHE A 147 0.20 -4.78 -12.67
CA PHE A 147 -0.62 -5.62 -11.80
C PHE A 147 -0.04 -7.03 -11.57
N GLY A 148 0.96 -7.43 -12.36
CA GLY A 148 1.65 -8.71 -12.21
C GLY A 148 2.77 -8.68 -11.17
N PRO A 149 3.29 -9.86 -10.79
CA PRO A 149 4.37 -9.97 -9.83
C PRO A 149 5.71 -9.61 -10.48
N PRO A 150 6.69 -9.10 -9.71
CA PRO A 150 8.03 -8.87 -10.23
C PRO A 150 8.70 -10.19 -10.63
N LYS A 151 9.68 -10.10 -11.52
CA LYS A 151 10.44 -11.26 -11.97
C LYS A 151 11.10 -11.95 -10.77
N GLY A 152 10.82 -13.24 -10.59
CA GLY A 152 11.39 -14.06 -9.52
C GLY A 152 10.54 -14.16 -8.26
N ALA A 153 9.32 -13.62 -8.25
CA ALA A 153 8.35 -13.96 -7.22
C ALA A 153 8.04 -15.47 -7.24
N ASP A 154 8.12 -16.11 -6.07
CA ASP A 154 7.79 -17.52 -5.90
C ASP A 154 6.33 -17.71 -5.48
N GLU A 155 5.87 -18.96 -5.48
CA GLU A 155 4.47 -19.31 -5.13
C GLU A 155 4.11 -18.89 -3.70
N ALA A 156 5.08 -18.92 -2.78
CA ALA A 156 4.85 -18.52 -1.39
C ALA A 156 4.61 -17.01 -1.28
N LEU A 157 5.41 -16.19 -1.98
CA LEU A 157 5.22 -14.75 -2.03
C LEU A 157 3.91 -14.39 -2.73
N ILE A 158 3.55 -15.09 -3.82
CA ILE A 158 2.28 -14.87 -4.53
C ILE A 158 1.11 -15.13 -3.59
N ALA A 159 1.08 -16.30 -2.92
CA ALA A 159 0.04 -16.64 -1.97
C ALA A 159 -0.06 -15.61 -0.84
N LYS A 160 1.08 -15.17 -0.30
CA LYS A 160 1.15 -14.16 0.76
C LYS A 160 0.57 -12.80 0.30
N VAL A 161 0.92 -12.34 -0.90
CA VAL A 161 0.45 -11.06 -1.43
C VAL A 161 -1.04 -11.11 -1.76
N GLU A 162 -1.53 -12.19 -2.36
CA GLU A 162 -2.94 -12.34 -2.74
C GLU A 162 -3.88 -12.57 -1.55
N GLN A 163 -3.40 -13.16 -0.46
CA GLN A 163 -4.25 -13.57 0.66
C GLN A 163 -4.07 -12.74 1.93
N GLU A 164 -2.90 -12.13 2.15
CA GLU A 164 -2.55 -11.51 3.42
C GLU A 164 -2.10 -10.05 3.31
N GLU A 165 -1.21 -9.72 2.37
CA GLU A 165 -0.46 -8.46 2.43
C GLU A 165 -0.87 -7.40 1.40
N GLY A 166 -1.28 -7.78 0.19
CA GLY A 166 -1.40 -6.84 -0.94
C GLY A 166 -0.05 -6.35 -1.48
N TRP A 167 -0.09 -5.45 -2.47
CA TRP A 167 1.11 -4.91 -3.14
C TRP A 167 0.91 -3.45 -3.53
N ILE A 168 1.96 -2.65 -3.41
CA ILE A 168 2.03 -1.29 -3.97
C ILE A 168 2.17 -1.41 -5.50
N LEU A 169 1.25 -0.82 -6.25
CA LEU A 169 1.27 -0.87 -7.71
C LEU A 169 2.58 -0.29 -8.26
N GLY A 170 3.32 -1.10 -9.03
CA GLY A 170 4.60 -0.72 -9.62
C GLY A 170 5.84 -0.87 -8.72
N ALA A 171 5.72 -1.51 -7.54
CA ALA A 171 6.84 -1.82 -6.65
C ALA A 171 7.83 -2.86 -7.21
#